data_AF-A0AB36JQ62-F1
#
_entry.id   AF-A0AB36JQ62-F1
#
_cell.length_a   1.000
_cell.length_b   1.000
_cell.length_c   1.000
_cell.angle_alpha   90.00
_cell.angle_beta   90.00
_cell.angle_gamma   90.00
#
_symmetry.space_group_name_H-M   'P 1'
#
loop_
_entity.id
_entity.type
_entity.pdbx_description
1 polymer ?
#
loop_
_entity_poly.entity_id
_entity_poly.type
_entity_poly.pdbx_seq_one_letter_code
_entity_poly.pdbx_strand_id
1 'polypeptide(L)'
;AAHESLRCRYIKQYQGPALGVFQMEPATEKDIFDNYLIYRAPLLNKIKALMSEQDNQLIVNLGYATAMARVHYFRDHKALPLQNEDNYSAYIESLGDYAKRVYNTKEGKATPARYVTDYENWKADLY
;
A
#
# COMPACT_ATOMS: atom_id res chain seq x y z
N ALA A 1 1.58 -3.41 -4.44
CA ALA A 1 1.82 -4.85 -4.56
C ALA A 1 2.39 -5.23 -5.93
N ALA A 2 1.65 -5.01 -7.03
CA ALA A 2 2.12 -5.30 -8.40
C ALA A 2 3.54 -4.77 -8.67
N HIS A 3 3.72 -3.46 -8.46
CA HIS A 3 5.01 -2.79 -8.53
C HIS A 3 5.90 -3.13 -7.32
N GLU A 4 5.39 -2.86 -6.10
CA GLU A 4 6.17 -2.91 -4.85
C GLU A 4 6.96 -4.22 -4.65
N SER A 5 6.31 -5.37 -4.80
CA SER A 5 6.90 -6.66 -4.45
C SER A 5 7.09 -7.56 -5.67
N LEU A 6 7.09 -6.99 -6.88
CA LEU A 6 7.12 -7.73 -8.13
C LEU A 6 6.00 -8.80 -8.16
N ARG A 7 4.74 -8.35 -8.15
CA ARG A 7 3.55 -9.23 -8.17
C ARG A 7 3.48 -10.17 -6.95
N CYS A 8 3.72 -9.63 -5.76
CA CYS A 8 3.74 -10.39 -4.50
C CYS A 8 4.86 -11.45 -4.39
N ARG A 9 5.86 -11.42 -5.27
CA ARG A 9 6.98 -12.37 -5.23
C ARG A 9 7.92 -12.13 -4.05
N TYR A 10 8.11 -10.88 -3.66
CA TYR A 10 8.99 -10.51 -2.55
C TYR A 10 8.21 -10.12 -1.31
N ILE A 11 8.49 -10.82 -0.21
CA ILE A 11 7.88 -10.55 1.11
C ILE A 11 8.82 -9.75 2.03
N LYS A 12 10.02 -9.39 1.53
CA LYS A 12 11.02 -8.55 2.20
C LYS A 12 11.95 -7.93 1.15
N GLN A 13 12.32 -6.66 1.32
CA GLN A 13 13.23 -5.96 0.41
C GLN A 13 14.67 -6.50 0.48
N TYR A 14 15.35 -6.54 -0.67
CA TYR A 14 16.79 -6.76 -0.71
C TYR A 14 17.52 -5.44 -0.37
N GLN A 15 18.28 -5.44 0.72
CA GLN A 15 19.01 -4.27 1.24
C GLN A 15 18.12 -3.07 1.64
N GLY A 16 17.03 -3.32 2.36
CA GLY A 16 16.30 -2.28 3.09
C GLY A 16 15.27 -2.86 4.05
N PRO A 17 14.57 -2.01 4.81
CA PRO A 17 13.73 -2.46 5.91
C PRO A 17 12.30 -2.85 5.49
N ALA A 18 11.91 -2.57 4.25
CA ALA A 18 10.54 -2.79 3.77
C ALA A 18 10.11 -4.28 3.80
N LEU A 19 8.89 -4.51 4.29
CA LEU A 19 8.31 -5.81 4.60
C LEU A 19 7.00 -6.07 3.84
N GLY A 20 6.72 -7.34 3.58
CA GLY A 20 5.46 -7.82 3.02
C GLY A 20 5.25 -7.50 1.55
N VAL A 21 4.11 -7.94 1.01
CA VAL A 21 3.76 -7.74 -0.40
C VAL A 21 3.50 -6.27 -0.76
N PHE A 22 3.32 -5.42 0.25
CA PHE A 22 3.17 -3.97 0.07
C PHE A 22 4.48 -3.21 0.27
N GLN A 23 5.57 -3.88 0.68
CA GLN A 23 6.87 -3.25 0.97
C GLN A 23 6.75 -2.05 1.94
N MET A 24 5.93 -2.19 2.98
CA MET A 24 5.82 -1.17 4.01
C MET A 24 7.05 -1.22 4.92
N GLU A 25 7.67 -0.08 5.18
CA GLU A 25 8.74 0.01 6.16
C GLU A 25 8.17 0.00 7.61
N PRO A 26 8.83 -0.68 8.57
CA PRO A 26 8.43 -0.67 9.99
C PRO A 26 8.34 0.75 10.59
N ALA A 27 9.17 1.69 10.12
CA ALA A 27 9.09 3.08 10.56
C ALA A 27 7.76 3.74 10.15
N THR A 28 7.25 3.43 8.95
CA THR A 28 5.94 3.91 8.47
C THR A 28 4.80 3.29 9.27
N GLU A 29 4.87 2.00 9.56
CA GLU A 29 3.90 1.32 10.44
C GLU A 29 3.84 1.98 11.83
N LYS A 30 5.01 2.19 12.46
CA LYS A 30 5.11 2.85 13.75
C LYS A 30 4.54 4.27 13.73
N ASP A 31 4.89 5.06 12.72
CA ASP A 31 4.35 6.42 12.52
C ASP A 31 2.82 6.43 12.36
N ILE A 32 2.25 5.45 11.65
CA ILE A 32 0.79 5.30 11.53
C ILE A 32 0.14 5.08 12.91
N PHE A 33 0.73 4.25 13.77
CA PHE A 33 0.21 4.06 15.13
C PHE A 33 0.31 5.32 15.97
N ASP A 34 1.52 5.87 16.05
CA ASP A 34 1.87 6.91 17.01
C ASP A 34 1.23 8.26 16.65
N ASN A 35 1.07 8.55 15.35
CA ASN A 35 0.68 9.88 14.89
C ASN A 35 -0.69 9.93 14.20
N TYR A 36 -1.33 8.79 13.93
CA TYR A 36 -2.63 8.76 13.25
C TYR A 36 -3.68 7.91 13.95
N LEU A 37 -3.37 6.64 14.25
CA LEU A 37 -4.36 5.73 14.84
C LEU A 37 -4.65 6.03 16.30
N ILE A 38 -3.67 6.52 17.08
CA ILE A 38 -3.87 6.87 18.49
C ILE A 38 -5.01 7.88 18.69
N TYR A 39 -5.24 8.76 17.72
CA TYR A 39 -6.30 9.78 17.74
C TYR A 39 -7.63 9.29 17.15
N ARG A 40 -7.73 8.02 16.74
CA ARG A 40 -8.88 7.45 16.01
C ARG A 40 -9.30 6.10 16.57
N ALA A 41 -9.75 6.08 17.82
CA ALA A 41 -10.08 4.86 18.57
C ALA A 41 -10.93 3.83 17.78
N PRO A 42 -12.00 4.19 17.05
CA PRO A 42 -12.75 3.21 16.26
C PRO A 42 -11.93 2.54 15.16
N LEU A 43 -11.04 3.29 14.49
CA LEU A 43 -10.17 2.76 13.45
C LEU A 43 -9.04 1.92 14.06
N LEU A 44 -8.43 2.40 15.15
CA LEU A 44 -7.42 1.65 15.89
C LEU A 44 -7.94 0.28 16.34
N ASN A 45 -9.17 0.21 16.85
CA ASN A 45 -9.79 -1.04 17.27
C ASN A 45 -9.97 -2.02 16.10
N LYS A 46 -10.36 -1.52 14.92
CA LYS A 46 -10.44 -2.35 13.70
C LYS A 46 -9.07 -2.89 13.27
N ILE A 47 -8.02 -2.08 13.37
CA ILE A 47 -6.65 -2.52 13.07
C ILE A 47 -6.16 -3.54 14.10
N LYS A 48 -6.36 -3.29 15.39
CA LYS A 48 -6.00 -4.22 16.47
C LYS A 48 -6.70 -5.58 16.35
N ALA A 49 -7.96 -5.60 15.90
CA ALA A 49 -8.69 -6.83 15.67
C ALA A 49 -8.11 -7.71 14.55
N LEU A 50 -7.27 -7.13 13.67
CA LEU A 50 -6.55 -7.86 12.62
C LEU A 50 -5.14 -8.29 13.06
N MET A 51 -4.64 -7.79 14.19
CA MET A 51 -3.33 -8.15 14.72
C MET A 51 -3.36 -9.53 15.38
N SER A 52 -2.20 -10.16 15.41
CA SER A 52 -1.90 -11.41 16.10
C SER A 52 -0.72 -11.23 17.05
N GLU A 53 -0.40 -12.24 17.85
CA GLU A 53 0.79 -12.25 18.70
C GLU A 53 2.10 -12.56 17.93
N GLN A 54 2.02 -12.76 16.61
CA GLN A 54 3.20 -13.07 15.81
C GLN A 54 4.02 -11.82 15.51
N ASP A 55 5.34 -11.99 15.50
CA ASP A 55 6.26 -10.96 15.01
C ASP A 55 6.16 -10.79 13.49
N ASN A 56 6.62 -9.64 12.99
CA ASN A 56 6.71 -9.33 11.56
C ASN A 56 5.37 -9.48 10.81
N GLN A 57 4.28 -8.98 11.41
CA GLN A 57 2.93 -9.11 10.85
C GLN A 57 2.76 -8.53 9.44
N LEU A 58 3.55 -7.53 9.07
CA LEU A 58 3.60 -7.04 7.69
C LEU A 58 3.99 -8.13 6.67
N ILE A 59 4.75 -9.14 7.09
CA ILE A 59 5.16 -10.29 6.27
C ILE A 59 4.12 -11.41 6.37
N VAL A 60 3.77 -11.81 7.59
CA VAL A 60 3.05 -13.08 7.85
C VAL A 60 1.53 -12.94 7.88
N ASN A 61 1.01 -11.72 8.07
CA ASN A 61 -0.42 -11.46 8.22
C ASN A 61 -0.90 -10.54 7.09
N LEU A 62 -1.36 -11.15 5.99
CA LEU A 62 -1.78 -10.42 4.80
C LEU A 62 -2.98 -9.49 5.06
N GLY A 63 -3.90 -9.89 5.94
CA GLY A 63 -5.05 -9.06 6.33
C GLY A 63 -4.59 -7.79 7.02
N TYR A 64 -3.69 -7.92 8.00
CA TYR A 64 -3.08 -6.79 8.68
C TYR A 64 -2.25 -5.90 7.73
N ALA A 65 -1.38 -6.50 6.91
CA ALA A 65 -0.56 -5.76 5.95
C ALA A 65 -1.41 -4.96 4.95
N THR A 66 -2.52 -5.54 4.48
CA THR A 66 -3.48 -4.87 3.60
C THR A 66 -4.17 -3.70 4.30
N ALA A 67 -4.59 -3.89 5.56
CA ALA A 67 -5.21 -2.85 6.35
C ALA A 67 -4.24 -1.68 6.61
N MET A 68 -2.99 -1.96 6.95
CA MET A 68 -1.96 -0.93 7.13
C MET A 68 -1.68 -0.16 5.84
N ALA A 69 -1.56 -0.84 4.69
CA ALA A 69 -1.45 -0.18 3.39
C ALA A 69 -2.67 0.72 3.10
N ARG A 70 -3.88 0.26 3.43
CA ARG A 70 -5.10 1.06 3.28
C ARG A 70 -5.12 2.29 4.18
N VAL A 71 -4.68 2.15 5.44
CA VAL A 71 -4.56 3.27 6.39
C VAL A 71 -3.52 4.28 5.89
N HIS A 72 -2.39 3.82 5.34
CA HIS A 72 -1.38 4.70 4.78
C HIS A 72 -1.97 5.65 3.72
N TYR A 73 -2.76 5.11 2.78
CA TYR A 73 -3.51 5.95 1.83
C TYR A 73 -4.58 6.82 2.49
N PHE A 74 -5.30 6.29 3.49
CA PHE A 74 -6.40 6.99 4.18
C PHE A 74 -5.94 8.22 4.99
N ARG A 75 -4.65 8.33 5.28
CA ARG A 75 -4.05 9.51 5.93
C ARG A 75 -3.99 10.72 4.99
N ASP A 76 -4.00 10.49 3.69
CA ASP A 76 -3.97 11.57 2.73
C ASP A 76 -5.34 12.27 2.66
N HIS A 77 -5.29 13.59 2.72
CA HIS A 77 -6.47 14.46 2.64
C HIS A 77 -7.19 14.39 1.28
N LYS A 78 -6.52 14.00 0.19
CA LYS A 78 -7.17 13.89 -1.12
C LYS A 78 -7.89 12.55 -1.21
N ALA A 79 -9.13 12.59 -1.69
CA ALA A 79 -9.90 11.38 -1.93
C ALA A 79 -9.16 10.41 -2.86
N LEU A 80 -9.32 9.10 -2.62
CA LEU A 80 -8.89 8.09 -3.56
C LEU A 80 -9.59 8.32 -4.90
N PRO A 81 -8.90 8.11 -6.04
CA PRO A 81 -9.55 8.17 -7.33
C PRO A 81 -10.74 7.21 -7.37
N LEU A 82 -11.86 7.71 -7.89
CA LEU A 82 -13.06 6.93 -8.12
C LEU A 82 -13.10 6.53 -9.59
N GLN A 83 -13.48 5.28 -9.85
CA GLN A 83 -13.77 4.85 -11.20
C GLN A 83 -15.07 5.53 -11.62
N ASN A 84 -15.00 6.46 -12.57
CA ASN A 84 -16.15 6.87 -13.36
C ASN A 84 -16.25 5.90 -14.56
N GLU A 85 -17.46 5.49 -14.91
CA GLU A 85 -17.72 4.35 -15.81
C GLU A 85 -17.15 4.54 -17.23
N ASP A 86 -16.81 5.76 -17.62
CA ASP A 86 -16.51 6.13 -19.01
C ASP A 86 -15.03 6.03 -19.42
N ASN A 87 -14.07 5.94 -18.49
CA ASN A 87 -12.65 5.87 -18.86
C ASN A 87 -11.79 5.08 -17.86
N TYR A 88 -11.75 3.76 -18.04
CA TYR A 88 -10.93 2.86 -17.23
C TYR A 88 -9.42 3.20 -17.30
N SER A 89 -8.89 3.54 -18.47
CA SER A 89 -7.46 3.85 -18.62
C SER A 89 -7.06 5.07 -17.80
N ALA A 90 -7.84 6.15 -17.88
CA ALA A 90 -7.61 7.35 -17.07
C ALA A 90 -7.76 7.07 -15.57
N TYR A 91 -8.69 6.18 -15.19
CA TYR A 91 -8.81 5.73 -13.81
C TYR A 91 -7.53 5.02 -13.33
N ILE A 92 -6.99 4.07 -14.10
CA ILE A 92 -5.75 3.37 -13.74
C ILE A 92 -4.55 4.33 -13.67
N GLU A 93 -4.44 5.26 -14.61
CA GLU A 93 -3.40 6.31 -14.57
C GLU A 93 -3.49 7.15 -13.30
N SER A 94 -4.69 7.56 -12.91
CA SER A 94 -4.91 8.33 -11.68
C SER A 94 -4.53 7.56 -10.42
N LEU A 95 -4.70 6.23 -10.41
CA LEU A 95 -4.23 5.38 -9.31
C LEU A 95 -2.70 5.29 -9.28
N GLY A 96 -2.04 5.24 -10.44
CA GLY A 96 -0.58 5.28 -10.54
C GLY A 96 0.01 6.58 -9.98
N ASP A 97 -0.60 7.72 -10.33
CA ASP A 97 -0.23 9.03 -9.79
C ASP A 97 -0.44 9.11 -8.28
N TYR A 98 -1.56 8.57 -7.79
CA TYR A 98 -1.87 8.54 -6.37
C TYR A 98 -0.89 7.67 -5.59
N ALA A 99 -0.56 6.47 -6.11
CA ALA A 99 0.42 5.57 -5.51
C ALA A 99 1.81 6.22 -5.44
N LYS A 100 2.25 6.86 -6.54
CA LYS A 100 3.51 7.62 -6.55
C LYS A 100 3.52 8.71 -5.49
N ARG A 101 2.48 9.54 -5.44
CA ARG A 101 2.43 10.69 -4.54
C ARG A 101 2.38 10.28 -3.07
N VAL A 102 1.57 9.28 -2.73
CA VAL A 102 1.25 8.94 -1.33
C VAL A 102 2.12 7.81 -0.81
N TYR A 103 2.21 6.69 -1.53
CA TYR A 103 2.87 5.48 -1.04
C TYR A 103 4.39 5.51 -1.28
N ASN A 104 4.81 5.90 -2.49
CA ASN A 104 6.24 6.00 -2.83
C ASN A 104 6.89 7.31 -2.39
N THR A 105 6.10 8.37 -2.28
CA THR A 105 6.52 9.78 -2.14
C THR A 105 7.19 10.37 -3.39
N LYS A 106 7.34 11.71 -3.41
CA LYS A 106 8.02 12.44 -4.50
C LYS A 106 9.46 11.97 -4.69
N GLU A 107 10.19 11.77 -3.60
CA GLU A 107 11.60 11.37 -3.59
C GLU A 107 11.83 9.88 -3.91
N GLY A 108 10.79 9.05 -3.83
CA GLY A 108 10.90 7.64 -4.16
C GLY A 108 11.26 7.41 -5.63
N LYS A 109 11.85 6.26 -5.95
CA LYS A 109 12.36 5.97 -7.31
C LYS A 109 11.28 5.51 -8.29
N ALA A 110 10.10 5.10 -7.81
CA ALA A 110 9.02 4.63 -8.67
C ALA A 110 8.44 5.80 -9.48
N THR A 111 7.84 5.50 -10.63
CA THR A 111 7.11 6.48 -11.45
C THR A 111 5.64 6.07 -11.58
N PRO A 112 4.71 7.02 -11.80
CA PRO A 112 3.30 6.69 -12.02
C PRO A 112 3.10 5.69 -13.16
N ALA A 113 3.76 5.92 -14.30
CA ALA A 113 3.71 5.04 -15.46
C ALA A 113 4.18 3.61 -15.13
N ARG A 114 5.16 3.47 -14.23
CA ARG A 114 5.64 2.15 -13.81
C ARG A 114 4.61 1.40 -12.97
N TYR A 115 3.90 2.09 -12.06
CA TYR A 115 2.79 1.49 -11.33
C TYR A 115 1.71 0.95 -12.26
N VAL A 116 1.31 1.76 -13.26
CA VAL A 116 0.30 1.37 -14.27
C VAL A 116 0.78 0.15 -15.06
N THR A 117 2.00 0.21 -15.60
CA THR A 117 2.57 -0.86 -16.42
C THR A 117 2.67 -2.18 -15.65
N ASP A 118 3.18 -2.14 -14.41
CA ASP A 118 3.34 -3.36 -13.61
C ASP A 118 1.98 -3.94 -13.18
N TYR A 119 0.97 -3.10 -12.94
CA TYR A 119 -0.41 -3.54 -12.67
C TYR A 119 -1.06 -4.18 -13.90
N GLU A 120 -1.03 -3.52 -15.06
CA GLU A 120 -1.64 -4.02 -16.29
C GLU A 120 -1.02 -5.35 -16.74
N ASN A 121 0.31 -5.46 -16.68
CA ASN A 121 1.00 -6.71 -16.97
C ASN A 121 0.60 -7.82 -16.00
N TRP A 122 0.50 -7.51 -14.70
CA TRP A 122 0.08 -8.52 -13.71
C TRP A 122 -1.37 -8.96 -13.92
N LYS A 123 -2.27 -8.02 -14.24
CA LYS A 123 -3.67 -8.30 -14.55
C LYS A 123 -3.80 -9.20 -15.79
N ALA A 124 -3.02 -8.93 -16.84
CA ALA A 124 -3.00 -9.73 -18.05
C ALA A 124 -2.52 -11.16 -17.82
N ASP A 125 -1.57 -11.39 -16.90
CA ASP A 125 -1.11 -12.75 -16.57
C ASP A 125 -2.16 -13.60 -15.83
N LEU A 126 -3.23 -12.98 -15.30
CA LEU A 126 -4.25 -13.66 -14.50
C LEU A 126 -5.44 -14.17 -15.34
N TYR A 127 -5.54 -13.81 -16.62
CA TYR A 127 -6.63 -14.16 -17.53
C TYR A 127 -6.10 -14.62 -18.89
#